data_AF-A0ABD6FG76-F1
#
_entry.id   AF-A0ABD6FG76-F1
#
_cell.length_a   1.000
_cell.length_b   1.000
_cell.length_c   1.000
_cell.angle_alpha   90.00
_cell.angle_beta   90.00
_cell.angle_gamma   90.00
#
_symmetry.space_group_name_H-M   'P 1'
#
loop_
_entity.id
_entity.type
_entity.pdbx_description
1 polymer ?
#
loop_
_entity_poly.entity_id
_entity_poly.type
_entity_poly.pdbx_seq_one_letter_code
_entity_poly.pdbx_strand_id
1 'polypeptide(L)'
;MSRLPRPGVLLDRDGTIIVDTGYVGSVDRVEFIPGAIEAIAALNAAGIPVAVVTNQAGVARGRYDIADVQQVHKFMAAEMARAGAHVDQWLFCPYHPDGTVEAFARTSNDRKPAPGMALAAARALDLDLARSWVIGDSPADIGLARAVGARPLQVGSATPLDPEVACFPDLLAAVRFVLGDGRTGDEPRRTSAQATPVKFPAEQFHRADSFGSAYVTELARAFATVDLEQISRAAQILDDAYSRDAGVFACGNGGSASIANHLQCDHVKGVRTGTGLTARVQSLSTNIELLSAIANDLGYEQVFEYQLQSLARPGDVLIAVSSSGSSANIVRAVDWANAHGMTTIALTGFGGGPARRRATVAVHVDSTNYGVIEDTHQACMHLLAQYVRQSRMPADAVATTTF
;
A
#
# COMPACT_ATOMS: atom_id res chain seq x y z
N MET A 1 10.84 46.33 5.58
CA MET A 1 11.57 45.06 5.74
C MET A 1 10.81 44.03 4.93
N SER A 2 11.38 43.51 3.82
CA SER A 2 10.69 42.48 3.03
C SER A 2 10.56 41.23 3.88
N ARG A 3 9.33 40.75 4.07
CA ARG A 3 9.06 39.48 4.74
C ARG A 3 9.78 38.40 3.92
N LEU A 4 10.50 37.50 4.57
CA LEU A 4 11.11 36.37 3.87
C LEU A 4 9.99 35.45 3.37
N PRO A 5 10.09 34.91 2.14
CA PRO A 5 9.10 33.98 1.61
C PRO A 5 8.84 32.81 2.58
N ARG A 6 7.57 32.46 2.79
CA ARG A 6 7.14 31.47 3.79
C ARG A 6 6.66 30.17 3.12
N PRO A 7 6.74 29.01 3.80
CA PRO A 7 6.13 27.79 3.27
C PRO A 7 4.61 27.93 3.22
N GLY A 8 3.97 27.30 2.24
CA GLY A 8 2.52 27.18 2.12
C GLY A 8 2.10 25.76 1.74
N VAL A 9 0.79 25.56 1.66
CA VAL A 9 0.17 24.31 1.22
C VAL A 9 -0.73 24.59 0.03
N LEU A 10 -0.48 23.89 -1.07
CA LEU A 10 -1.30 23.92 -2.29
C LEU A 10 -2.13 22.64 -2.33
N LEU A 11 -3.44 22.77 -2.41
CA LEU A 11 -4.39 21.66 -2.38
C LEU A 11 -5.07 21.49 -3.74
N ASP A 12 -5.29 20.25 -4.18
CA ASP A 12 -6.37 20.00 -5.14
C ASP A 12 -7.74 20.16 -4.48
N ARG A 13 -8.77 20.31 -5.31
CA ARG A 13 -10.17 20.46 -4.90
C ARG A 13 -10.89 19.12 -4.92
N ASP A 14 -11.10 18.56 -6.11
CA ASP A 14 -11.82 17.31 -6.33
C ASP A 14 -10.90 16.14 -5.92
N GLY A 15 -11.43 15.15 -5.19
CA GLY A 15 -10.66 14.00 -4.67
C GLY A 15 -9.84 14.30 -3.41
N THR A 16 -9.65 15.57 -3.07
CA THR A 16 -8.81 16.03 -1.95
C THR A 16 -9.58 16.79 -0.88
N ILE A 17 -10.39 17.80 -1.25
CA ILE A 17 -11.23 18.57 -0.33
C ILE A 17 -12.68 18.11 -0.42
N ILE A 18 -13.15 17.81 -1.63
CA ILE A 18 -14.51 17.32 -1.92
C ILE A 18 -14.43 16.00 -2.67
N VAL A 19 -15.48 15.18 -2.57
CA VAL A 19 -15.56 13.90 -3.28
C VAL A 19 -15.52 14.14 -4.79
N ASP A 20 -14.60 13.49 -5.49
CA ASP A 20 -14.57 13.54 -6.95
C ASP A 20 -15.71 12.71 -7.54
N THR A 21 -16.77 13.39 -7.97
CA THR A 21 -17.87 12.78 -8.75
C THR A 21 -17.74 13.11 -10.25
N GLY A 22 -16.56 13.56 -10.68
CA GLY A 22 -16.25 14.08 -12.00
C GLY A 22 -16.49 15.59 -12.09
N TYR A 23 -17.22 16.02 -13.12
CA TYR A 23 -17.44 17.44 -13.43
C TYR A 23 -18.32 18.16 -12.38
N VAL A 24 -17.77 18.47 -11.19
CA VAL A 24 -18.44 19.24 -10.13
C VAL A 24 -18.47 20.73 -10.48
N GLY A 25 -19.56 21.13 -11.15
CA GLY A 25 -19.86 22.52 -11.52
C GLY A 25 -21.12 23.11 -10.87
N SER A 26 -21.73 22.41 -9.92
CA SER A 26 -22.89 22.92 -9.16
C SER A 26 -22.67 22.67 -7.67
N VAL A 27 -23.20 23.58 -6.85
CA VAL A 27 -23.16 23.51 -5.38
C VAL A 27 -23.84 22.26 -4.84
N ASP A 28 -24.87 21.75 -5.51
CA ASP A 28 -25.62 20.54 -5.09
C ASP A 28 -24.79 19.26 -5.19
N ARG A 29 -23.66 19.32 -5.91
CA ARG A 29 -22.72 18.21 -6.08
C ARG A 29 -21.50 18.31 -5.17
N VAL A 30 -21.45 19.33 -4.31
CA VAL A 30 -20.36 19.53 -3.37
C VAL A 30 -20.60 18.66 -2.14
N GLU A 31 -19.79 17.63 -2.00
CA GLU A 31 -19.72 16.79 -0.81
C GLU A 31 -18.30 16.88 -0.22
N PHE A 32 -18.17 17.44 0.98
CA PHE A 32 -16.87 17.55 1.63
C PHE A 32 -16.36 16.18 2.09
N ILE A 33 -15.10 15.89 1.81
CA ILE A 33 -14.44 14.72 2.37
C ILE A 33 -14.32 14.91 3.89
N PRO A 34 -14.65 13.91 4.72
CA PRO A 34 -14.53 13.99 6.17
C PRO A 34 -13.15 14.50 6.61
N GLY A 35 -13.13 15.48 7.52
CA GLY A 35 -11.88 16.07 8.04
C GLY A 35 -11.22 17.12 7.14
N ALA A 36 -11.66 17.32 5.88
CA ALA A 36 -11.01 18.28 4.98
C ALA A 36 -11.07 19.73 5.48
N ILE A 37 -12.22 20.17 6.01
CA ILE A 37 -12.39 21.51 6.57
C ILE A 37 -11.56 21.68 7.86
N GLU A 38 -11.53 20.65 8.72
CA GLU A 38 -10.71 20.61 9.93
C GLU A 38 -9.21 20.74 9.60
N ALA A 39 -8.76 20.05 8.55
CA ALA A 39 -7.38 20.11 8.09
C ALA A 39 -6.99 21.53 7.65
N ILE A 40 -7.85 22.19 6.87
CA ILE A 40 -7.62 23.58 6.44
C ILE A 40 -7.62 24.51 7.67
N ALA A 41 -8.55 24.35 8.61
CA ALA A 41 -8.57 25.11 9.86
C ALA A 41 -7.28 24.94 10.66
N ALA A 42 -6.72 23.73 10.73
CA ALA A 42 -5.47 23.45 11.42
C ALA A 42 -4.27 24.16 10.77
N LEU A 43 -4.20 24.17 9.42
CA LEU A 43 -3.19 24.95 8.69
C LEU A 43 -3.34 26.45 8.96
N ASN A 44 -4.57 26.95 8.96
CA ASN A 44 -4.86 28.36 9.25
C ASN A 44 -4.42 28.74 10.69
N ALA A 45 -4.73 27.88 11.67
CA ALA A 45 -4.34 28.08 13.06
C ALA A 45 -2.81 28.10 13.25
N ALA A 46 -2.08 27.34 12.44
CA ALA A 46 -0.62 27.35 12.38
C ALA A 46 -0.02 28.53 11.58
N GLY A 47 -0.85 29.39 10.98
CA GLY A 47 -0.41 30.53 10.17
C GLY A 47 0.18 30.15 8.80
N ILE A 48 -0.08 28.93 8.33
CA ILE A 48 0.38 28.42 7.04
C ILE A 48 -0.64 28.79 5.96
N PRO A 49 -0.23 29.46 4.87
CA PRO A 49 -1.14 29.79 3.77
C PRO A 49 -1.64 28.56 3.05
N VAL A 50 -2.91 28.61 2.66
CA VAL A 50 -3.58 27.57 1.89
C VAL A 50 -4.02 28.14 0.55
N ALA A 51 -3.56 27.54 -0.55
CA ALA A 51 -4.07 27.82 -1.89
C ALA A 51 -4.72 26.57 -2.46
N VAL A 52 -5.85 26.73 -3.14
CA VAL A 52 -6.46 25.66 -3.94
C VAL A 52 -6.07 25.84 -5.40
N VAL A 53 -5.54 24.79 -6.03
CA VAL A 53 -5.09 24.75 -7.42
C VAL A 53 -5.72 23.55 -8.14
N THR A 54 -6.70 23.78 -9.01
CA THR A 54 -7.51 22.68 -9.57
C THR A 54 -7.70 22.72 -11.08
N ASN A 55 -7.74 21.54 -11.71
CA ASN A 55 -7.97 21.37 -13.15
C ASN A 55 -9.48 21.28 -13.45
N GLN A 56 -10.10 22.36 -13.93
CA GLN A 56 -11.55 22.42 -14.17
C GLN A 56 -11.90 22.22 -15.64
N ALA A 57 -11.61 21.02 -16.14
CA ALA A 57 -11.76 20.69 -17.56
C ALA A 57 -13.23 20.60 -18.03
N GLY A 58 -14.21 20.65 -17.11
CA GLY A 58 -15.62 20.72 -17.46
C GLY A 58 -15.97 21.98 -18.24
N VAL A 59 -15.25 23.08 -18.03
CA VAL A 59 -15.40 24.33 -18.81
C VAL A 59 -15.06 24.09 -20.28
N ALA A 60 -13.86 23.57 -20.56
CA ALA A 60 -13.46 23.24 -21.93
C ALA A 60 -14.33 22.18 -22.59
N ARG A 61 -15.00 21.31 -21.82
CA ARG A 61 -15.89 20.26 -22.31
C ARG A 61 -17.37 20.65 -22.37
N GLY A 62 -17.70 21.91 -22.08
CA GLY A 62 -19.08 22.43 -22.16
C GLY A 62 -20.02 21.80 -21.13
N ARG A 63 -19.52 21.39 -19.96
CA ARG A 63 -20.32 20.80 -18.88
C ARG A 63 -20.90 21.84 -17.92
N TYR A 64 -20.17 22.94 -17.74
CA TYR A 64 -20.49 24.11 -16.93
C TYR A 64 -19.58 25.26 -17.38
N ASP A 65 -19.84 26.49 -16.95
CA ASP A 65 -19.03 27.65 -17.32
C ASP A 65 -18.08 28.13 -16.19
N ILE A 66 -17.42 29.27 -16.41
CA ILE A 66 -16.53 29.87 -15.41
C ILE A 66 -17.30 30.38 -14.18
N ALA A 67 -18.50 30.94 -14.37
CA ALA A 67 -19.31 31.47 -13.29
C ALA A 67 -19.76 30.34 -12.36
N ASP A 68 -20.07 29.18 -12.92
CA ASP A 68 -20.39 27.95 -12.18
C ASP A 68 -19.23 27.51 -11.27
N VAL A 69 -18.00 27.45 -11.80
CA VAL A 69 -16.80 27.15 -10.99
C VAL A 69 -16.61 28.16 -9.87
N GLN A 70 -16.79 29.44 -10.16
CA GLN A 70 -16.69 30.50 -9.16
C GLN A 70 -17.79 30.39 -8.10
N GLN A 71 -19.00 29.98 -8.46
CA GLN A 71 -20.10 29.77 -7.53
C GLN A 71 -19.80 28.59 -6.60
N VAL A 72 -19.27 27.48 -7.12
CA VAL A 72 -18.80 26.35 -6.31
C VAL A 72 -17.72 26.79 -5.33
N HIS A 73 -16.70 27.54 -5.78
CA HIS A 73 -15.64 28.02 -4.88
C HIS A 73 -16.18 28.97 -3.80
N LYS A 74 -17.11 29.87 -4.14
CA LYS A 74 -17.77 30.75 -3.17
C LYS A 74 -18.57 29.97 -2.13
N PHE A 75 -19.32 28.95 -2.57
CA PHE A 75 -20.06 28.07 -1.68
C PHE A 75 -19.11 27.33 -0.73
N MET A 76 -18.06 26.69 -1.27
CA MET A 76 -17.07 25.98 -0.45
C MET A 76 -16.39 26.91 0.57
N ALA A 77 -16.00 28.11 0.15
CA ALA A 77 -15.41 29.10 1.05
C ALA A 77 -16.38 29.52 2.17
N ALA A 78 -17.68 29.65 1.87
CA ALA A 78 -18.69 29.98 2.88
C ALA A 78 -18.88 28.84 3.90
N GLU A 79 -18.92 27.58 3.46
CA GLU A 79 -19.00 26.42 4.35
C GLU A 79 -17.74 26.31 5.23
N MET A 80 -16.55 26.48 4.65
CA MET A 80 -15.28 26.50 5.40
C MET A 80 -15.28 27.61 6.45
N ALA A 81 -15.73 28.82 6.10
CA ALA A 81 -15.76 29.95 7.01
C ALA A 81 -16.66 29.72 8.23
N ARG A 82 -17.79 29.01 8.06
CA ARG A 82 -18.67 28.64 9.20
C ARG A 82 -17.99 27.74 10.22
N ALA A 83 -17.00 26.96 9.78
CA ALA A 83 -16.19 26.09 10.62
C ALA A 83 -14.84 26.74 11.04
N GLY A 84 -14.63 28.03 10.77
CA GLY A 84 -13.40 28.75 11.12
C GLY A 84 -12.22 28.50 10.20
N ALA A 85 -12.42 27.86 9.04
CA ALA A 85 -11.40 27.60 8.03
C ALA A 85 -11.48 28.64 6.89
N HIS A 86 -10.35 28.89 6.21
CA HIS A 86 -10.29 29.71 5.01
C HIS A 86 -9.18 29.24 4.05
N VAL A 87 -9.40 29.50 2.77
CA VAL A 87 -8.40 29.35 1.70
C VAL A 87 -7.98 30.75 1.27
N ASP A 88 -6.69 31.03 1.32
CA ASP A 88 -6.12 32.35 1.00
C ASP A 88 -6.19 32.67 -0.50
N GLN A 89 -6.07 31.64 -1.35
CA GLN A 89 -6.10 31.81 -2.80
C GLN A 89 -6.76 30.64 -3.51
N TRP A 90 -7.75 30.93 -4.35
CA TRP A 90 -8.36 29.96 -5.26
C TRP A 90 -7.83 30.19 -6.67
N LEU A 91 -7.31 29.14 -7.31
CA LEU A 91 -6.93 29.12 -8.72
C LEU A 91 -7.50 27.88 -9.39
N PHE A 92 -7.91 28.04 -10.64
CA PHE A 92 -8.34 26.91 -11.46
C PHE A 92 -7.94 27.11 -12.92
N CYS A 93 -7.69 26.00 -13.61
CA CYS A 93 -7.46 25.99 -15.04
C CYS A 93 -8.70 25.51 -15.80
N PRO A 94 -9.39 26.37 -16.59
CA PRO A 94 -10.53 25.97 -17.40
C PRO A 94 -10.15 25.28 -18.71
N TYR A 95 -8.86 25.33 -19.09
CA TYR A 95 -8.37 24.90 -20.40
C TYR A 95 -8.11 23.39 -20.48
N HIS A 96 -8.36 22.81 -21.66
CA HIS A 96 -8.01 21.43 -22.01
C HIS A 96 -7.78 21.32 -23.52
N PRO A 97 -6.71 20.64 -24.01
CA PRO A 97 -6.44 20.52 -25.44
C PRO A 97 -7.58 19.85 -26.21
N ASP A 98 -8.16 18.78 -25.66
CA ASP A 98 -9.30 18.08 -26.25
C ASP A 98 -10.67 18.68 -25.86
N GLY A 99 -10.73 20.01 -25.67
CA GLY A 99 -11.97 20.71 -25.34
C GLY A 99 -12.93 20.80 -26.54
N THR A 100 -14.23 20.86 -26.28
CA THR A 100 -15.27 21.12 -27.28
C THR A 100 -15.67 22.59 -27.36
N VAL A 101 -15.40 23.38 -26.31
CA VAL A 101 -15.64 24.83 -26.29
C VAL A 101 -14.39 25.55 -26.79
N GLU A 102 -14.47 26.12 -27.98
CA GLU A 102 -13.33 26.72 -28.73
C GLU A 102 -12.49 27.69 -27.88
N ALA A 103 -13.13 28.56 -27.12
CA ALA A 103 -12.44 29.55 -26.26
C ALA A 103 -11.53 28.91 -25.18
N PHE A 104 -11.76 27.64 -24.84
CA PHE A 104 -11.05 26.91 -23.79
C PHE A 104 -10.30 25.66 -24.29
N ALA A 105 -10.45 25.31 -25.56
CA ALA A 105 -9.85 24.13 -26.21
C ALA A 105 -8.38 24.37 -26.57
N ARG A 106 -7.51 24.46 -25.56
CA ARG A 106 -6.08 24.73 -25.74
C ARG A 106 -5.23 24.14 -24.62
N THR A 107 -3.94 23.95 -24.90
CA THR A 107 -2.92 23.71 -23.87
C THR A 107 -2.72 24.97 -23.03
N SER A 108 -2.54 24.82 -21.72
CA SER A 108 -2.26 25.93 -20.80
C SER A 108 -1.17 25.55 -19.81
N ASN A 109 -0.29 26.51 -19.50
CA ASN A 109 0.71 26.34 -18.44
C ASN A 109 0.08 26.31 -17.04
N ASP A 110 -1.18 26.72 -16.90
CA ASP A 110 -1.93 26.66 -15.66
C ASP A 110 -2.52 25.26 -15.39
N ARG A 111 -2.55 24.38 -16.39
CA ARG A 111 -3.12 23.03 -16.23
C ARG A 111 -2.10 22.10 -15.56
N LYS A 112 -2.38 21.59 -14.36
CA LYS A 112 -1.54 20.57 -13.71
C LYS A 112 -1.33 19.38 -14.66
N PRO A 113 -0.10 18.85 -14.81
CA PRO A 113 1.08 19.06 -13.96
C PRO A 113 1.93 20.32 -14.27
N ALA A 114 1.51 21.18 -15.19
CA ALA A 114 2.25 22.41 -15.49
C ALA A 114 2.21 23.42 -14.31
N PRO A 115 3.26 24.24 -14.10
CA PRO A 115 3.49 24.96 -12.85
C PRO A 115 2.69 26.26 -12.68
N GLY A 116 1.92 26.70 -13.70
CA GLY A 116 1.36 28.05 -13.78
C GLY A 116 0.52 28.48 -12.58
N MET A 117 -0.42 27.63 -12.14
CA MET A 117 -1.25 27.92 -10.97
C MET A 117 -0.44 27.99 -9.67
N ALA A 118 0.53 27.08 -9.48
CA ALA A 118 1.38 27.08 -8.28
C ALA A 118 2.29 28.31 -8.22
N LEU A 119 2.86 28.72 -9.36
CA LEU A 119 3.65 29.95 -9.47
C LEU A 119 2.79 31.20 -9.22
N ALA A 120 1.54 31.20 -9.66
CA ALA A 120 0.60 32.28 -9.37
C ALA A 120 0.21 32.33 -7.89
N ALA A 121 -0.04 31.19 -7.24
CA ALA A 121 -0.25 31.10 -5.80
C ALA A 121 0.96 31.63 -5.02
N ALA A 122 2.18 31.23 -5.41
CA ALA A 122 3.40 31.67 -4.77
C ALA A 122 3.61 33.19 -4.84
N ARG A 123 3.30 33.81 -5.98
CA ARG A 123 3.34 35.28 -6.11
C ARG A 123 2.28 35.98 -5.27
N ALA A 124 1.07 35.44 -5.23
CA ALA A 124 -0.05 36.04 -4.49
C ALA A 124 0.15 35.97 -2.97
N LEU A 125 0.75 34.88 -2.48
CA LEU A 125 0.86 34.58 -1.04
C LEU A 125 2.28 34.70 -0.47
N ASP A 126 3.25 35.10 -1.31
CA ASP A 126 4.68 35.21 -0.99
C ASP A 126 5.26 33.88 -0.48
N LEU A 127 5.07 32.82 -1.27
CA LEU A 127 5.45 31.45 -0.89
C LEU A 127 6.85 31.07 -1.38
N ASP A 128 7.59 30.37 -0.53
CA ASP A 128 8.74 29.56 -0.92
C ASP A 128 8.26 28.17 -1.33
N LEU A 129 8.13 27.92 -2.64
CA LEU A 129 7.63 26.65 -3.16
C LEU A 129 8.52 25.46 -2.81
N ALA A 130 9.84 25.63 -2.69
CA ALA A 130 10.75 24.54 -2.33
C ALA A 130 10.56 24.05 -0.89
N ARG A 131 9.96 24.91 -0.04
CA ARG A 131 9.58 24.59 1.34
C ARG A 131 8.08 24.35 1.50
N SER A 132 7.32 24.41 0.40
CA SER A 132 5.88 24.23 0.39
C SER A 132 5.50 22.78 0.07
N TRP A 133 4.23 22.47 0.28
CA TRP A 133 3.65 21.17 -0.01
C TRP A 133 2.58 21.29 -1.11
N VAL A 134 2.46 20.26 -1.93
CA VAL A 134 1.31 20.06 -2.82
C VAL A 134 0.62 18.77 -2.39
N ILE A 135 -0.67 18.84 -2.08
CA ILE A 135 -1.47 17.71 -1.62
C ILE A 135 -2.59 17.47 -2.63
N GLY A 136 -2.66 16.24 -3.15
CA GLY A 136 -3.67 15.84 -4.13
C GLY A 136 -3.83 14.32 -4.21
N ASP A 137 -4.78 13.84 -5.00
CA ASP A 137 -5.05 12.40 -5.20
C ASP A 137 -4.64 11.90 -6.59
N SER A 138 -4.18 12.79 -7.49
CA SER A 138 -3.93 12.46 -8.89
C SER A 138 -2.45 12.56 -9.30
N PRO A 139 -2.02 11.87 -10.38
CA PRO A 139 -0.68 12.05 -10.95
C PRO A 139 -0.37 13.49 -11.35
N ALA A 140 -1.40 14.28 -11.67
CA ALA A 140 -1.23 15.68 -12.05
C ALA A 140 -0.74 16.53 -10.87
N ASP A 141 -1.14 16.20 -9.64
CA ASP A 141 -0.73 16.91 -8.42
C ASP A 141 0.72 16.63 -8.06
N ILE A 142 1.12 15.35 -8.15
CA ILE A 142 2.50 14.94 -7.94
C ILE A 142 3.41 15.58 -9.00
N GLY A 143 2.96 15.58 -10.26
CA GLY A 143 3.67 16.26 -11.35
C GLY A 143 3.80 17.77 -11.11
N LEU A 144 2.75 18.43 -10.61
CA LEU A 144 2.80 19.84 -10.24
C LEU A 144 3.83 20.09 -9.14
N ALA A 145 3.82 19.28 -8.07
CA ALA A 145 4.74 19.41 -6.95
C ALA A 145 6.20 19.39 -7.43
N ARG A 146 6.53 18.39 -8.25
CA ARG A 146 7.86 18.21 -8.85
C ARG A 146 8.24 19.36 -9.76
N ALA A 147 7.32 19.84 -10.59
CA ALA A 147 7.57 20.94 -11.52
C ALA A 147 7.96 22.25 -10.81
N VAL A 148 7.52 22.45 -9.56
CA VAL A 148 7.85 23.64 -8.77
C VAL A 148 8.80 23.40 -7.61
N GLY A 149 9.33 22.17 -7.47
CA GLY A 149 10.23 21.78 -6.37
C GLY A 149 9.56 21.67 -5.00
N ALA A 150 8.22 21.67 -4.95
CA ALA A 150 7.47 21.46 -3.72
C ALA A 150 7.42 19.97 -3.35
N ARG A 151 7.11 19.69 -2.08
CA ARG A 151 7.01 18.32 -1.58
C ARG A 151 5.62 17.74 -1.91
N PRO A 152 5.52 16.64 -2.67
CA PRO A 152 4.25 15.99 -2.96
C PRO A 152 3.75 15.18 -1.77
N LEU A 153 2.46 15.29 -1.46
CA LEU A 153 1.73 14.33 -0.61
C LEU A 153 0.51 13.82 -1.36
N GLN A 154 0.25 12.53 -1.24
CA GLN A 154 -0.93 11.88 -1.82
C GLN A 154 -1.99 11.66 -0.75
N VAL A 155 -3.26 11.88 -1.10
CA VAL A 155 -4.41 11.56 -0.24
C VAL A 155 -5.40 10.61 -0.93
N GLY A 156 -6.29 9.97 -0.16
CA GLY A 156 -7.43 9.21 -0.68
C GLY A 156 -7.13 7.81 -1.21
N SER A 157 -5.86 7.42 -1.35
CA SER A 157 -5.44 6.07 -1.76
C SER A 157 -4.24 5.59 -0.94
N ALA A 158 -4.30 4.33 -0.51
CA ALA A 158 -3.19 3.66 0.17
C ALA A 158 -2.08 3.19 -0.79
N THR A 159 -2.35 3.17 -2.10
CA THR A 159 -1.36 2.82 -3.12
C THR A 159 -0.69 4.09 -3.62
N PRO A 160 0.62 4.28 -3.40
CA PRO A 160 1.34 5.42 -3.94
C PRO A 160 1.30 5.41 -5.46
N LEU A 161 0.90 6.54 -6.04
CA LEU A 161 1.03 6.85 -7.47
C LEU A 161 2.50 6.94 -7.88
N ASP A 162 3.38 7.21 -6.92
CA ASP A 162 4.82 7.21 -7.08
C ASP A 162 5.51 6.73 -5.79
N PRO A 163 6.48 5.80 -5.85
CA PRO A 163 7.12 5.22 -4.67
C PRO A 163 7.78 6.22 -3.70
N GLU A 164 8.11 7.42 -4.17
CA GLU A 164 8.77 8.46 -3.36
C GLU A 164 7.77 9.40 -2.66
N VAL A 165 6.46 9.24 -2.91
CA VAL A 165 5.42 10.13 -2.40
C VAL A 165 4.73 9.52 -1.18
N ALA A 166 4.73 10.26 -0.06
CA ALA A 166 4.02 9.84 1.14
C ALA A 166 2.50 9.90 0.91
N CYS A 167 1.81 8.82 1.31
CA CYS A 167 0.37 8.66 1.14
C CYS A 167 -0.35 8.75 2.49
N PHE A 168 -1.49 9.42 2.48
CA PHE A 168 -2.34 9.60 3.64
C PHE A 168 -3.78 9.18 3.31
N PRO A 169 -4.54 8.65 4.27
CA PRO A 169 -5.92 8.24 4.02
C PRO A 169 -6.82 9.43 3.65
N ASP A 170 -6.55 10.60 4.22
CA ASP A 170 -7.33 11.82 4.02
C ASP A 170 -6.44 13.08 4.18
N LEU A 171 -7.03 14.24 3.87
CA LEU A 171 -6.36 15.52 3.98
C LEU A 171 -5.94 15.87 5.42
N LEU A 172 -6.72 15.46 6.42
CA LEU A 172 -6.44 15.75 7.83
C LEU A 172 -5.17 15.03 8.31
N ALA A 173 -5.00 13.77 7.94
CA ALA A 173 -3.80 13.00 8.22
C ALA A 173 -2.55 13.62 7.55
N ALA A 174 -2.67 14.04 6.28
CA ALA A 174 -1.58 14.73 5.58
C ALA A 174 -1.21 16.06 6.27
N VAL A 175 -2.21 16.83 6.71
CA VAL A 175 -1.96 18.10 7.42
C VAL A 175 -1.31 17.89 8.78
N ARG A 176 -1.71 16.87 9.55
CA ARG A 176 -1.04 16.55 10.83
C ARG A 176 0.45 16.24 10.64
N PHE A 177 0.79 15.57 9.54
CA PHE A 177 2.18 15.36 9.15
C PHE A 177 2.90 16.67 8.80
N VAL A 178 2.27 17.56 8.02
CA VAL A 178 2.82 18.88 7.68
C VAL A 178 3.07 19.74 8.93
N LEU A 179 2.16 19.69 9.91
CA LEU A 179 2.24 20.51 11.13
C LEU A 179 3.21 19.96 12.19
N GLY A 180 3.68 18.73 12.03
CA GLY A 180 4.70 18.17 12.92
C GLY A 180 4.18 17.85 14.32
N ASP A 181 2.93 17.40 14.47
CA ASP A 181 2.34 16.88 15.72
C ASP A 181 3.00 15.56 16.22
N GLY A 182 4.26 15.36 15.87
CA GLY A 182 5.18 14.36 16.42
C GLY A 182 6.60 14.95 16.44
N ARG A 183 6.92 15.74 17.48
CA ARG A 183 8.30 16.13 17.76
C ARG A 183 9.10 14.94 18.28
N THR A 184 9.84 14.28 17.40
CA THR A 184 11.26 13.95 17.62
C THR A 184 11.95 13.84 16.27
N GLY A 185 13.07 14.57 16.14
CA GLY A 185 13.93 14.50 14.98
C GLY A 185 14.50 13.10 14.80
N ASP A 186 14.18 12.51 13.66
CA ASP A 186 15.05 11.65 12.88
C ASP A 186 14.61 11.89 11.44
N GLU A 187 15.54 12.07 10.51
CA GLU A 187 15.24 11.89 9.09
C GLU A 187 14.54 10.52 8.95
N PRO A 188 13.52 10.38 8.09
CA PRO A 188 12.79 9.12 7.99
C PRO A 188 13.71 8.06 7.36
N ARG A 189 14.49 7.38 8.20
CA ARG A 189 14.82 5.98 7.98
C ARG A 189 13.51 5.24 8.00
N ARG A 190 13.26 4.52 6.91
CA ARG A 190 12.20 3.53 6.72
C ARG A 190 11.94 2.78 8.03
N THR A 191 10.87 3.14 8.71
CA THR A 191 10.27 2.30 9.74
C THR A 191 8.79 2.28 9.49
N SER A 192 8.31 1.09 9.12
CA SER A 192 6.92 0.66 9.12
C SER A 192 6.24 1.07 10.44
N ALA A 193 5.58 2.23 10.46
CA ALA A 193 4.64 2.55 11.53
C ALA A 193 3.36 1.76 11.24
N GLN A 194 3.24 0.62 11.92
CA GLN A 194 2.03 -0.18 11.99
C GLN A 194 0.87 0.69 12.48
N ALA A 195 0.01 1.14 11.56
CA ALA A 195 -1.35 1.46 11.92
C ALA A 195 -1.92 0.19 12.56
N THR A 196 -2.39 0.27 13.81
CA THR A 196 -2.97 -0.91 14.48
C THR A 196 -3.99 -1.53 13.54
N PRO A 197 -3.91 -2.84 13.23
CA PRO A 197 -4.75 -3.43 12.22
C PRO A 197 -6.21 -3.21 12.62
N VAL A 198 -6.93 -2.48 11.79
CA VAL A 198 -8.35 -2.21 12.00
C VAL A 198 -9.08 -3.54 11.89
N LYS A 199 -10.06 -3.76 12.77
CA LYS A 199 -10.87 -4.97 12.74
C LYS A 199 -11.66 -5.02 11.43
N PHE A 200 -11.51 -6.10 10.65
CA PHE A 200 -12.29 -6.31 9.44
C PHE A 200 -13.10 -7.63 9.47
N PRO A 201 -14.41 -7.60 9.13
CA PRO A 201 -15.22 -6.40 8.92
C PRO A 201 -15.46 -5.62 10.23
N ALA A 202 -15.53 -4.30 10.15
CA ALA A 202 -15.81 -3.44 11.31
C ALA A 202 -17.30 -3.41 11.66
N GLU A 203 -18.16 -3.60 10.66
CA GLU A 203 -19.61 -3.58 10.77
C GLU A 203 -20.26 -4.73 10.00
N GLN A 204 -21.56 -4.94 10.21
CA GLN A 204 -22.32 -5.96 9.49
C GLN A 204 -22.66 -5.48 8.08
N PHE A 205 -22.47 -6.35 7.09
CA PHE A 205 -22.90 -6.12 5.72
C PHE A 205 -24.19 -6.89 5.45
N HIS A 206 -25.16 -6.23 4.79
CA HIS A 206 -26.43 -6.84 4.39
C HIS A 206 -26.48 -7.23 2.90
N ARG A 207 -25.45 -6.87 2.12
CA ARG A 207 -25.33 -7.22 0.70
C ARG A 207 -23.94 -7.73 0.35
N ALA A 208 -23.87 -8.77 -0.48
CA ALA A 208 -22.62 -9.41 -0.87
C ALA A 208 -21.71 -8.51 -1.71
N ASP A 209 -22.26 -7.64 -2.56
CA ASP A 209 -21.49 -6.67 -3.35
C ASP A 209 -20.77 -5.65 -2.49
N SER A 210 -21.47 -5.07 -1.50
CA SER A 210 -20.86 -4.14 -0.54
C SER A 210 -19.76 -4.80 0.31
N PHE A 211 -19.98 -6.05 0.77
CA PHE A 211 -18.95 -6.81 1.47
C PHE A 211 -17.76 -7.13 0.55
N GLY A 212 -18.02 -7.50 -0.70
CA GLY A 212 -16.99 -7.79 -1.70
C GLY A 212 -16.10 -6.58 -1.96
N SER A 213 -16.68 -5.40 -2.18
CA SER A 213 -15.92 -4.15 -2.32
C SER A 213 -15.05 -3.88 -1.09
N ALA A 214 -15.61 -4.01 0.11
CA ALA A 214 -14.86 -3.80 1.36
C ALA A 214 -13.75 -4.84 1.55
N TYR A 215 -13.99 -6.10 1.18
CA TYR A 215 -13.00 -7.18 1.23
C TYR A 215 -11.83 -6.91 0.28
N VAL A 216 -12.10 -6.44 -0.95
CA VAL A 216 -11.05 -6.08 -1.92
C VAL A 216 -10.20 -4.92 -1.38
N THR A 217 -10.84 -3.91 -0.77
CA THR A 217 -10.12 -2.80 -0.13
C THR A 217 -9.23 -3.29 1.01
N GLU A 218 -9.74 -4.15 1.90
CA GLU A 218 -8.96 -4.71 3.00
C GLU A 218 -7.84 -5.63 2.50
N LEU A 219 -8.08 -6.42 1.46
CA LEU A 219 -7.05 -7.27 0.84
C LEU A 219 -5.92 -6.43 0.24
N ALA A 220 -6.25 -5.38 -0.51
CA ALA A 220 -5.27 -4.46 -1.07
C ALA A 220 -4.44 -3.78 0.03
N ARG A 221 -5.10 -3.33 1.11
CA ARG A 221 -4.43 -2.75 2.28
C ARG A 221 -3.49 -3.77 2.95
N ALA A 222 -3.98 -4.98 3.22
CA ALA A 222 -3.19 -6.03 3.86
C ALA A 222 -1.96 -6.39 3.02
N PHE A 223 -2.11 -6.52 1.70
CA PHE A 223 -0.99 -6.77 0.81
C PHE A 223 0.04 -5.63 0.82
N ALA A 224 -0.42 -4.38 0.89
CA ALA A 224 0.46 -3.20 0.99
C ALA A 224 1.28 -3.14 2.30
N THR A 225 0.89 -3.91 3.33
CA THR A 225 1.66 -4.00 4.58
C THR A 225 2.82 -4.99 4.52
N VAL A 226 2.88 -5.82 3.47
CA VAL A 226 3.95 -6.81 3.31
C VAL A 226 5.25 -6.08 2.99
N ASP A 227 6.27 -6.30 3.83
CA ASP A 227 7.60 -5.76 3.62
C ASP A 227 8.27 -6.45 2.41
N LEU A 228 8.41 -5.70 1.32
CA LEU A 228 9.04 -6.19 0.09
C LEU A 228 10.51 -6.55 0.27
N GLU A 229 11.20 -5.98 1.27
CA GLU A 229 12.57 -6.39 1.59
C GLU A 229 12.59 -7.81 2.17
N GLN A 230 11.61 -8.18 3.01
CA GLN A 230 11.46 -9.55 3.49
C GLN A 230 11.12 -10.51 2.35
N ILE A 231 10.30 -10.08 1.39
CA ILE A 231 10.02 -10.86 0.17
C ILE A 231 11.32 -11.10 -0.62
N SER A 232 12.12 -10.06 -0.86
CA SER A 232 13.41 -10.21 -1.56
C SER A 232 14.35 -11.16 -0.81
N ARG A 233 14.43 -11.06 0.52
CA ARG A 233 15.26 -11.97 1.34
C ARG A 233 14.75 -13.41 1.29
N ALA A 234 13.44 -13.63 1.35
CA ALA A 234 12.84 -14.95 1.21
C ALA A 234 13.10 -15.54 -0.18
N ALA A 235 12.97 -14.75 -1.23
CA ALA A 235 13.28 -15.17 -2.60
C ALA A 235 14.74 -15.57 -2.76
N GLN A 236 15.68 -14.80 -2.19
CA GLN A 236 17.10 -15.13 -2.23
C GLN A 236 17.40 -16.45 -1.52
N ILE A 237 16.81 -16.67 -0.33
CA ILE A 237 16.97 -17.94 0.41
C ILE A 237 16.51 -19.13 -0.44
N LEU A 238 15.39 -19.00 -1.15
CA LEU A 238 14.85 -20.07 -1.99
C LEU A 238 15.71 -20.30 -3.24
N ASP A 239 16.11 -19.23 -3.92
CA ASP A 239 16.97 -19.30 -5.09
C ASP A 239 18.33 -19.94 -4.76
N ASP A 240 18.92 -19.55 -3.63
CA ASP A 240 20.13 -20.17 -3.11
C ASP A 240 19.87 -21.64 -2.82
N ALA A 241 18.83 -21.99 -2.05
CA ALA A 241 18.52 -23.38 -1.71
C ALA A 241 18.40 -24.28 -2.94
N TYR A 242 17.69 -23.84 -3.98
CA TYR A 242 17.57 -24.60 -5.22
C TYR A 242 18.88 -24.72 -6.00
N SER A 243 19.73 -23.68 -5.96
CA SER A 243 21.04 -23.71 -6.64
C SER A 243 21.99 -24.75 -6.05
N ARG A 244 21.83 -25.07 -4.77
CA ARG A 244 22.63 -26.07 -4.02
C ARG A 244 21.92 -27.42 -3.85
N ASP A 245 20.79 -27.63 -4.54
CA ASP A 245 19.95 -28.84 -4.44
C ASP A 245 19.51 -29.16 -2.98
N ALA A 246 19.31 -28.13 -2.17
CA ALA A 246 18.83 -28.27 -0.79
C ALA A 246 17.33 -28.60 -0.75
N GLY A 247 16.90 -29.29 0.30
CA GLY A 247 15.49 -29.56 0.57
C GLY A 247 14.77 -28.30 1.07
N VAL A 248 13.54 -28.10 0.61
CA VAL A 248 12.62 -27.09 1.14
C VAL A 248 11.41 -27.79 1.73
N PHE A 249 11.15 -27.57 3.01
CA PHE A 249 10.00 -28.12 3.72
C PHE A 249 8.97 -27.03 3.97
N ALA A 250 7.69 -27.35 3.82
CA ALA A 250 6.59 -26.43 4.09
C ALA A 250 5.63 -27.00 5.12
N CYS A 251 5.12 -26.17 6.03
CA CYS A 251 4.10 -26.60 7.00
C CYS A 251 3.08 -25.51 7.33
N GLY A 252 1.89 -25.91 7.73
CA GLY A 252 0.80 -25.03 8.11
C GLY A 252 -0.38 -25.81 8.68
N ASN A 253 -1.30 -25.12 9.36
CA ASN A 253 -2.54 -25.72 9.87
C ASN A 253 -3.75 -25.19 9.10
N GLY A 254 -4.78 -26.01 8.85
CA GLY A 254 -6.03 -25.55 8.23
C GLY A 254 -5.82 -24.92 6.84
N GLY A 255 -6.30 -23.69 6.63
CA GLY A 255 -6.07 -22.93 5.39
C GLY A 255 -4.58 -22.79 5.06
N SER A 256 -3.74 -22.53 6.08
CA SER A 256 -2.28 -22.49 5.92
C SER A 256 -1.67 -23.84 5.50
N ALA A 257 -2.30 -24.99 5.83
CA ALA A 257 -1.87 -26.30 5.33
C ALA A 257 -2.12 -26.42 3.82
N SER A 258 -3.25 -25.87 3.33
CA SER A 258 -3.54 -25.80 1.90
C SER A 258 -2.49 -24.96 1.17
N ILE A 259 -2.10 -23.81 1.73
CA ILE A 259 -1.02 -22.95 1.19
C ILE A 259 0.30 -23.72 1.15
N ALA A 260 0.67 -24.44 2.22
CA ALA A 260 1.89 -25.25 2.25
C ALA A 260 1.88 -26.37 1.18
N ASN A 261 0.73 -27.01 0.96
CA ASN A 261 0.56 -28.04 -0.08
C ASN A 261 0.63 -27.42 -1.49
N HIS A 262 0.04 -26.25 -1.70
CA HIS A 262 0.10 -25.53 -2.97
C HIS A 262 1.53 -25.05 -3.25
N LEU A 263 2.25 -24.58 -2.22
CA LEU A 263 3.67 -24.25 -2.32
C LEU A 263 4.47 -25.43 -2.88
N GLN A 264 4.24 -26.66 -2.40
CA GLN A 264 4.88 -27.84 -2.98
C GLN A 264 4.53 -27.99 -4.48
N CYS A 265 3.26 -27.85 -4.86
CA CYS A 265 2.82 -27.93 -6.25
C CYS A 265 3.56 -26.93 -7.16
N ASP A 266 3.52 -25.64 -6.79
CA ASP A 266 4.03 -24.56 -7.63
C ASP A 266 5.54 -24.51 -7.69
N HIS A 267 6.23 -24.93 -6.64
CA HIS A 267 7.68 -24.99 -6.68
C HIS A 267 8.16 -26.24 -7.45
N VAL A 268 7.58 -27.42 -7.19
CA VAL A 268 8.03 -28.66 -7.88
C VAL A 268 7.73 -28.61 -9.38
N LYS A 269 6.55 -28.11 -9.78
CA LYS A 269 6.15 -28.02 -11.19
C LYS A 269 6.47 -26.65 -11.79
N GLY A 270 6.07 -25.55 -11.17
CA GLY A 270 6.23 -24.21 -11.69
C GLY A 270 7.69 -23.78 -11.75
N VAL A 271 8.36 -23.65 -10.60
CA VAL A 271 9.78 -23.19 -10.54
C VAL A 271 10.72 -24.03 -11.38
N ARG A 272 10.52 -25.35 -11.44
CA ARG A 272 11.33 -26.25 -12.28
C ARG A 272 11.15 -26.02 -13.80
N THR A 273 9.97 -25.61 -14.24
CA THR A 273 9.64 -25.56 -15.67
C THR A 273 10.37 -24.41 -16.36
N GLY A 274 11.32 -24.77 -17.24
CA GLY A 274 12.07 -23.81 -18.06
C GLY A 274 13.29 -23.17 -17.38
N THR A 275 13.70 -23.66 -16.20
CA THR A 275 14.78 -23.06 -15.40
C THR A 275 16.01 -23.95 -15.20
N GLY A 276 15.88 -25.26 -15.42
CA GLY A 276 16.94 -26.24 -15.13
C GLY A 276 17.15 -26.52 -13.65
N LEU A 277 16.36 -25.92 -12.75
CA LEU A 277 16.42 -26.16 -11.31
C LEU A 277 15.80 -27.50 -10.93
N THR A 278 16.31 -28.10 -9.85
CA THR A 278 15.64 -29.22 -9.16
C THR A 278 15.00 -28.69 -7.87
N ALA A 279 13.75 -28.27 -7.96
CA ALA A 279 13.00 -27.77 -6.81
C ALA A 279 12.52 -28.93 -5.91
N ARG A 280 13.32 -29.29 -4.91
CA ARG A 280 13.03 -30.37 -3.94
C ARG A 280 12.16 -29.84 -2.80
N VAL A 281 10.85 -29.85 -2.99
CA VAL A 281 9.91 -29.29 -2.01
C VAL A 281 8.98 -30.37 -1.45
N GLN A 282 8.81 -30.39 -0.13
CA GLN A 282 7.90 -31.29 0.57
C GLN A 282 7.04 -30.54 1.59
N SER A 283 5.72 -30.63 1.45
CA SER A 283 4.79 -30.21 2.48
C SER A 283 4.67 -31.30 3.53
N LEU A 284 4.94 -30.94 4.78
CA LEU A 284 4.75 -31.75 5.97
C LEU A 284 3.26 -31.87 6.38
N SER A 285 2.37 -31.21 5.64
CA SER A 285 0.93 -31.15 5.93
C SER A 285 0.11 -32.13 5.08
N THR A 286 0.74 -32.92 4.20
CA THR A 286 0.05 -33.75 3.19
C THR A 286 -0.25 -35.17 3.64
N ASN A 287 0.68 -35.82 4.34
CA ASN A 287 0.58 -37.23 4.70
C ASN A 287 -0.29 -37.38 5.96
N ILE A 288 -1.58 -37.65 5.75
CA ILE A 288 -2.56 -37.69 6.83
C ILE A 288 -2.31 -38.87 7.78
N GLU A 289 -1.82 -39.99 7.26
CA GLU A 289 -1.45 -41.17 8.04
C GLU A 289 -0.32 -40.82 9.02
N LEU A 290 0.73 -40.14 8.55
CA LEU A 290 1.86 -39.73 9.39
C LEU A 290 1.46 -38.64 10.39
N LEU A 291 0.71 -37.62 9.94
CA LEU A 291 0.21 -36.56 10.81
C LEU A 291 -0.64 -37.13 11.95
N SER A 292 -1.60 -38.01 11.62
CA SER A 292 -2.51 -38.59 12.61
C SER A 292 -1.79 -39.54 13.58
N ALA A 293 -0.83 -40.33 13.10
CA ALA A 293 0.00 -41.18 13.97
C ALA A 293 0.80 -40.35 14.98
N ILE A 294 1.53 -39.33 14.51
CA ILE A 294 2.30 -38.45 15.41
C ILE A 294 1.37 -37.70 16.37
N ALA A 295 0.26 -37.16 15.87
CA ALA A 295 -0.69 -36.42 16.69
C ALA A 295 -1.29 -37.28 17.81
N ASN A 296 -1.65 -38.54 17.49
CA ASN A 296 -2.22 -39.49 18.44
C ASN A 296 -1.19 -39.96 19.48
N ASP A 297 0.01 -40.32 19.03
CA ASP A 297 0.99 -41.01 19.86
C ASP A 297 1.91 -40.06 20.63
N LEU A 298 2.20 -38.89 20.06
CA LEU A 298 3.21 -37.94 20.57
C LEU A 298 2.63 -36.54 20.86
N GLY A 299 1.46 -36.22 20.32
CA GLY A 299 0.81 -34.92 20.48
C GLY A 299 0.86 -34.06 19.22
N TYR A 300 -0.22 -33.30 19.00
CA TYR A 300 -0.39 -32.51 17.77
C TYR A 300 0.67 -31.41 17.62
N GLU A 301 1.25 -30.93 18.71
CA GLU A 301 2.34 -29.96 18.72
C GLU A 301 3.65 -30.50 18.11
N GLN A 302 3.80 -31.81 17.94
CA GLN A 302 5.03 -32.42 17.43
C GLN A 302 4.98 -32.77 15.94
N VAL A 303 3.81 -32.63 15.30
CA VAL A 303 3.53 -33.18 13.96
C VAL A 303 4.48 -32.72 12.86
N PHE A 304 5.03 -31.51 12.94
CA PHE A 304 5.97 -31.00 11.94
C PHE A 304 7.43 -31.22 12.36
N GLU A 305 7.77 -30.96 13.63
CA GLU A 305 9.11 -31.16 14.18
C GLU A 305 9.56 -32.62 14.03
N TYR A 306 8.69 -33.59 14.34
CA TYR A 306 9.02 -35.01 14.26
C TYR A 306 9.33 -35.46 12.82
N GLN A 307 8.63 -34.90 11.84
CA GLN A 307 8.93 -35.17 10.43
C GLN A 307 10.28 -34.56 10.02
N LEU A 308 10.57 -33.32 10.44
CA LEU A 308 11.84 -32.66 10.16
C LEU A 308 13.04 -33.44 10.73
N GLN A 309 12.92 -33.99 11.94
CA GLN A 309 13.95 -34.83 12.55
C GLN A 309 14.37 -36.02 11.68
N SER A 310 13.44 -36.56 10.89
CA SER A 310 13.71 -37.71 10.03
C SER A 310 14.17 -37.31 8.62
N LEU A 311 13.69 -36.18 8.11
CA LEU A 311 13.79 -35.85 6.69
C LEU A 311 14.80 -34.74 6.37
N ALA A 312 14.96 -33.78 7.28
CA ALA A 312 15.73 -32.56 7.00
C ALA A 312 17.23 -32.74 7.27
N ARG A 313 18.04 -31.92 6.60
CA ARG A 313 19.49 -31.85 6.74
C ARG A 313 19.93 -30.42 7.04
N PRO A 314 21.12 -30.22 7.64
CA PRO A 314 21.70 -28.88 7.77
C PRO A 314 21.81 -28.18 6.42
N GLY A 315 21.37 -26.93 6.36
CA GLY A 315 21.31 -26.11 5.15
C GLY A 315 20.04 -26.27 4.30
N ASP A 316 19.09 -27.11 4.72
CA ASP A 316 17.73 -27.11 4.16
C ASP A 316 16.94 -25.88 4.62
N VAL A 317 15.79 -25.63 3.99
CA VAL A 317 14.90 -24.49 4.30
C VAL A 317 13.58 -24.99 4.85
N LEU A 318 13.05 -24.33 5.88
CA LEU A 318 11.67 -24.50 6.34
C LEU A 318 10.86 -23.23 6.05
N ILE A 319 9.71 -23.40 5.42
CA ILE A 319 8.69 -22.36 5.22
C ILE A 319 7.48 -22.69 6.09
N ALA A 320 7.28 -21.89 7.14
CA ALA A 320 6.17 -22.05 8.07
C ALA A 320 5.06 -21.04 7.77
N VAL A 321 3.86 -21.52 7.44
CA VAL A 321 2.68 -20.69 7.19
C VAL A 321 1.76 -20.73 8.41
N SER A 322 1.57 -19.58 9.05
CA SER A 322 0.72 -19.48 10.24
C SER A 322 0.20 -18.06 10.42
N SER A 323 -1.10 -17.86 10.18
CA SER A 323 -1.74 -16.55 10.35
C SER A 323 -1.47 -15.95 11.73
N SER A 324 -1.61 -16.69 12.84
CA SER A 324 -1.31 -16.17 14.18
C SER A 324 0.18 -16.17 14.56
N GLY A 325 1.00 -16.96 13.86
CA GLY A 325 2.38 -17.26 14.20
C GLY A 325 2.59 -17.85 15.60
N SER A 326 1.52 -18.35 16.23
CA SER A 326 1.53 -18.78 17.64
C SER A 326 1.14 -20.26 17.83
N SER A 327 0.81 -20.98 16.75
CA SER A 327 0.53 -22.42 16.81
C SER A 327 1.74 -23.18 17.34
N ALA A 328 1.54 -24.01 18.38
CA ALA A 328 2.63 -24.71 19.05
C ALA A 328 3.46 -25.58 18.10
N ASN A 329 2.81 -26.31 17.18
CA ASN A 329 3.50 -27.13 16.18
C ASN A 329 4.34 -26.32 15.18
N ILE A 330 3.90 -25.11 14.84
CA ILE A 330 4.66 -24.21 13.96
C ILE A 330 5.88 -23.66 14.70
N VAL A 331 5.68 -23.15 15.92
CA VAL A 331 6.76 -22.58 16.72
C VAL A 331 7.84 -23.61 17.00
N ARG A 332 7.46 -24.85 17.36
CA ARG A 332 8.40 -25.95 17.58
C ARG A 332 9.17 -26.33 16.32
N ALA A 333 8.51 -26.39 15.16
CA ALA A 333 9.18 -26.67 13.89
C ALA A 333 10.21 -25.59 13.54
N VAL A 334 9.89 -24.31 13.73
CA VAL A 334 10.81 -23.20 13.49
C VAL A 334 12.00 -23.25 14.45
N ASP A 335 11.75 -23.44 15.76
CA ASP A 335 12.80 -23.54 16.77
C ASP A 335 13.76 -24.69 16.46
N TRP A 336 13.21 -25.87 16.15
CA TRP A 336 14.00 -27.05 15.84
C TRP A 336 14.82 -26.85 14.56
N ALA A 337 14.21 -26.34 13.49
CA ALA A 337 14.90 -26.08 12.22
C ALA A 337 16.10 -25.14 12.42
N ASN A 338 15.90 -24.02 13.12
CA ASN A 338 16.98 -23.09 13.45
C ASN A 338 18.11 -23.76 14.24
N ALA A 339 17.76 -24.56 15.25
CA ALA A 339 18.74 -25.26 16.09
C ALA A 339 19.55 -26.33 15.33
N HIS A 340 19.05 -26.82 14.19
CA HIS A 340 19.67 -27.87 13.39
C HIS A 340 20.25 -27.36 12.07
N GLY A 341 20.52 -26.06 11.99
CA GLY A 341 21.24 -25.45 10.88
C GLY A 341 20.42 -25.28 9.60
N MET A 342 19.09 -25.27 9.70
CA MET A 342 18.21 -24.88 8.60
C MET A 342 17.96 -23.37 8.61
N THR A 343 17.64 -22.83 7.44
CA THR A 343 17.14 -21.45 7.31
C THR A 343 15.62 -21.46 7.36
N THR A 344 15.00 -20.51 8.08
CA THR A 344 13.55 -20.47 8.28
C THR A 344 12.90 -19.22 7.69
N ILE A 345 11.80 -19.42 6.97
CA ILE A 345 10.92 -18.36 6.46
C ILE A 345 9.56 -18.54 7.13
N ALA A 346 9.01 -17.49 7.73
CA ALA A 346 7.67 -17.53 8.31
C ALA A 346 6.72 -16.57 7.57
N LEU A 347 5.58 -17.10 7.12
CA LEU A 347 4.45 -16.33 6.63
C LEU A 347 3.48 -16.16 7.78
N THR A 348 3.35 -14.92 8.29
CA THR A 348 2.56 -14.62 9.48
C THR A 348 1.60 -13.47 9.26
N GLY A 349 0.58 -13.34 10.10
CA GLY A 349 -0.30 -12.17 10.17
C GLY A 349 -0.68 -11.81 11.60
N PHE A 350 -1.76 -11.06 11.83
CA PHE A 350 -2.12 -10.54 13.16
C PHE A 350 -0.92 -9.85 13.83
N GLY A 351 -0.59 -10.21 15.07
CA GLY A 351 0.63 -9.75 15.77
C GLY A 351 1.89 -10.56 15.45
N GLY A 352 1.81 -11.57 14.57
CA GLY A 352 2.91 -12.38 14.08
C GLY A 352 3.43 -13.47 15.02
N GLY A 353 3.13 -13.37 16.33
CA GLY A 353 3.46 -14.41 17.30
C GLY A 353 4.96 -14.72 17.45
N PRO A 354 5.32 -15.79 18.16
CA PRO A 354 6.70 -16.27 18.26
C PRO A 354 7.33 -16.62 16.90
N ALA A 355 6.57 -17.19 15.96
CA ALA A 355 7.11 -17.59 14.66
C ALA A 355 7.73 -16.40 13.90
N ARG A 356 7.08 -15.23 13.89
CA ARG A 356 7.63 -13.99 13.29
C ARG A 356 8.97 -13.59 13.88
N ARG A 357 9.15 -13.72 15.20
CA ARG A 357 10.37 -13.29 15.90
C ARG A 357 11.52 -14.29 15.80
N ARG A 358 11.21 -15.56 15.58
CA ARG A 358 12.18 -16.66 15.62
C ARG A 358 12.63 -17.10 14.24
N ALA A 359 11.86 -16.83 13.19
CA ALA A 359 12.26 -17.15 11.84
C ALA A 359 13.45 -16.29 11.38
N THR A 360 14.25 -16.81 10.45
CA THR A 360 15.36 -16.06 9.82
C THR A 360 14.83 -14.88 8.99
N VAL A 361 13.72 -15.10 8.30
CA VAL A 361 12.96 -14.09 7.53
C VAL A 361 11.48 -14.25 7.87
N ALA A 362 10.78 -13.13 8.03
CA ALA A 362 9.35 -13.13 8.30
C ALA A 362 8.60 -12.25 7.30
N VAL A 363 7.80 -12.89 6.43
CA VAL A 363 6.84 -12.22 5.56
C VAL A 363 5.57 -12.03 6.36
N HIS A 364 5.39 -10.81 6.87
CA HIS A 364 4.31 -10.49 7.81
C HIS A 364 3.21 -9.66 7.14
N VAL A 365 1.95 -10.03 7.39
CA VAL A 365 0.74 -9.35 6.91
C VAL A 365 0.05 -8.70 8.09
N ASP A 366 0.01 -7.37 8.13
CA ASP A 366 -0.67 -6.64 9.19
C ASP A 366 -2.17 -6.59 8.91
N SER A 367 -2.92 -7.59 9.35
CA SER A 367 -4.40 -7.67 9.28
C SER A 367 -4.95 -8.46 10.46
N THR A 368 -6.25 -8.31 10.74
CA THR A 368 -6.98 -9.02 11.81
C THR A 368 -7.98 -10.05 11.28
N ASN A 369 -7.98 -10.33 9.98
CA ASN A 369 -8.91 -11.25 9.35
C ASN A 369 -8.15 -12.47 8.78
N TYR A 370 -8.54 -13.69 9.18
CA TYR A 370 -7.90 -14.92 8.72
C TYR A 370 -7.91 -15.08 7.20
N GLY A 371 -9.07 -14.85 6.54
CA GLY A 371 -9.19 -15.02 5.09
C GLY A 371 -8.29 -14.06 4.33
N VAL A 372 -8.26 -12.78 4.72
CA VAL A 372 -7.40 -11.77 4.09
C VAL A 372 -5.92 -12.11 4.27
N ILE A 373 -5.52 -12.58 5.46
CA ILE A 373 -4.15 -13.00 5.75
C ILE A 373 -3.78 -14.21 4.89
N GLU A 374 -4.65 -15.21 4.82
CA GLU A 374 -4.42 -16.43 4.04
C GLU A 374 -4.37 -16.15 2.53
N ASP A 375 -5.25 -15.29 2.01
CA ASP A 375 -5.21 -14.83 0.61
C ASP A 375 -3.89 -14.10 0.31
N THR A 376 -3.45 -13.24 1.23
CA THR A 376 -2.17 -12.53 1.10
C THR A 376 -0.99 -13.51 1.14
N HIS A 377 -1.00 -14.49 2.05
CA HIS A 377 0.02 -15.54 2.12
C HIS A 377 0.06 -16.39 0.85
N GLN A 378 -1.10 -16.76 0.32
CA GLN A 378 -1.21 -17.50 -0.94
C GLN A 378 -0.61 -16.70 -2.11
N ALA A 379 -0.92 -15.41 -2.20
CA ALA A 379 -0.34 -14.55 -3.22
C ALA A 379 1.17 -14.30 -3.00
N CYS A 380 1.65 -14.19 -1.76
CA CYS A 380 3.09 -14.12 -1.47
C CYS A 380 3.81 -15.42 -1.89
N MET A 381 3.19 -16.58 -1.67
CA MET A 381 3.70 -17.87 -2.14
C MET A 381 3.83 -17.90 -3.67
N HIS A 382 2.78 -17.49 -4.41
CA HIS A 382 2.85 -17.38 -5.86
C HIS A 382 3.94 -16.40 -6.31
N LEU A 383 4.05 -15.24 -5.67
CA LEU A 383 5.06 -14.23 -5.97
C LEU A 383 6.46 -14.82 -5.87
N LEU A 384 6.77 -15.51 -4.77
CA LEU A 384 8.07 -16.15 -4.57
C LEU A 384 8.36 -17.21 -5.64
N ALA A 385 7.41 -18.09 -5.92
CA ALA A 385 7.55 -19.12 -6.97
C ALA A 385 7.79 -18.49 -8.35
N GLN A 386 6.95 -17.52 -8.73
CA GLN A 386 7.04 -16.88 -10.04
C GLN A 386 8.32 -16.08 -10.20
N TYR A 387 8.74 -15.33 -9.17
CA TYR A 387 9.98 -14.56 -9.22
C TYR A 387 11.21 -15.47 -9.38
N VAL A 388 11.33 -16.54 -8.57
CA VAL A 388 12.45 -17.49 -8.67
C VAL A 388 12.47 -18.17 -10.04
N ARG A 389 11.29 -18.47 -10.60
CA ARG A 389 11.19 -19.02 -11.95
C ARG A 389 11.65 -18.01 -13.00
N GLN A 390 11.07 -16.81 -12.98
CA GLN A 390 11.32 -15.73 -13.93
C GLN A 390 12.80 -15.34 -13.96
N SER A 391 13.44 -15.21 -12.79
CA SER A 391 14.84 -14.82 -12.68
C SER A 391 15.82 -15.83 -13.28
N ARG A 392 15.35 -17.06 -13.53
CA ARG A 392 16.12 -18.18 -14.09
C ARG A 392 15.75 -18.50 -15.53
N MET A 393 14.75 -17.84 -16.10
CA MET A 393 14.33 -18.02 -17.47
C MET A 393 15.04 -17.05 -18.42
N PRO A 394 15.24 -17.43 -19.69
CA PRO A 394 15.61 -16.49 -20.75
C PRO A 394 14.58 -15.36 -20.89
N ALA A 395 15.03 -14.13 -21.14
CA ALA A 395 14.16 -12.94 -21.17
C ALA A 395 13.04 -13.02 -22.23
N ASP A 396 13.30 -13.64 -23.37
CA ASP A 396 12.35 -13.89 -24.45
C ASP A 396 11.29 -14.94 -24.08
N ALA A 397 11.67 -15.92 -23.26
CA ALA A 397 10.74 -16.92 -22.74
C ALA A 397 9.78 -16.35 -21.68
N VAL A 398 10.21 -15.37 -20.89
CA VAL A 398 9.36 -14.76 -19.84
C VAL A 398 8.11 -14.11 -20.43
N ALA A 399 8.24 -13.33 -21.51
CA ALA A 399 7.11 -12.60 -22.09
C ALA A 399 6.08 -13.51 -22.81
N THR A 400 6.47 -14.75 -23.14
CA THR A 400 5.68 -15.68 -23.95
C THR A 400 5.15 -16.88 -23.15
N THR A 401 5.57 -17.02 -21.89
CA THR A 401 5.20 -18.15 -21.03
C THR A 401 4.09 -17.75 -20.06
N THR A 402 3.06 -18.59 -19.97
CA THR A 402 2.07 -18.49 -18.90
C THR A 402 2.66 -19.00 -17.59
N PHE A 403 2.56 -18.18 -16.54
CA PHE A 403 3.05 -18.50 -15.21
C PHE A 403 2.03 -19.27 -14.38
#